data_AF-A0AAE0L655-F1
#
_entry.id   AF-A0AAE0L655-F1
#
_cell.length_a   1.000
_cell.length_b   1.000
_cell.length_c   1.000
_cell.angle_alpha   90.00
_cell.angle_beta   90.00
_cell.angle_gamma   90.00
#
_symmetry.space_group_name_H-M   'P 1'
#
loop_
_entity.id
_entity.type
_entity.pdbx_description
1 polymer ?
#
loop_
_entity_poly.entity_id
_entity_poly.type
_entity_poly.pdbx_seq_one_letter_code
_entity_poly.pdbx_strand_id
1 'polypeptide(L)'
;MGSCIGPGSTLWAGQGEALKANVTDIGDSKVLFKSGVDFEQRPIVVMVGAHLDPLVRSGDLERFLLFAVREMQPIVASTYTMVYMHAEVGNNSGLSLDFVRQLHAALDPKHKDTLKAFYVVHPTMMLKMATSGMAMLGAGISRRVWRKAIYIDKLDDLFACISPEQLYIPDFVWDHDRSLTNM
;
A
#
# COMPACT_ATOMS: atom_id res chain seq x y z
N MET A 1 -19.46 6.03 -39.04
CA MET A 1 -20.17 6.19 -37.75
C MET A 1 -19.90 4.97 -36.89
N GLY A 2 -19.35 5.19 -35.69
CA GLY A 2 -19.22 4.23 -34.57
C GLY A 2 -18.07 3.22 -34.70
N SER A 3 -17.19 3.00 -33.73
CA SER A 3 -16.86 3.65 -32.45
C SER A 3 -15.54 3.02 -32.02
N CYS A 4 -14.51 3.82 -31.78
CA CYS A 4 -13.27 3.37 -31.15
C CYS A 4 -13.52 3.22 -29.64
N ILE A 5 -13.54 1.99 -29.13
CA ILE A 5 -13.53 1.71 -27.70
C ILE A 5 -12.07 1.86 -27.24
N GLY A 6 -11.73 2.99 -26.62
CA GLY A 6 -10.43 3.19 -25.98
C GLY A 6 -10.37 2.46 -24.63
N PRO A 7 -9.17 2.01 -24.19
CA PRO A 7 -8.98 1.41 -22.87
C PRO A 7 -9.10 2.50 -21.81
N GLY A 8 -10.28 2.61 -21.21
CA GLY A 8 -10.51 3.53 -20.10
C GLY A 8 -11.89 3.40 -19.45
N SER A 9 -12.93 3.02 -20.18
CA SER A 9 -14.32 3.18 -19.72
C SER A 9 -14.79 2.29 -18.57
N THR A 10 -14.07 1.23 -18.21
CA THR A 10 -14.52 0.30 -17.15
C THR A 10 -13.98 0.63 -15.76
N LEU A 11 -12.82 1.26 -15.61
CA LEU A 11 -12.21 1.51 -14.30
C LEU A 11 -12.87 2.67 -13.52
N TRP A 12 -13.45 3.65 -14.20
CA TRP A 12 -14.16 4.76 -13.55
C TRP A 12 -15.58 4.40 -13.11
N ALA A 13 -16.14 3.29 -13.62
CA ALA A 13 -17.40 2.73 -13.15
C ALA A 13 -17.28 2.10 -11.75
N GLY A 14 -16.07 1.64 -11.38
CA GLY A 14 -15.81 0.94 -10.12
C GLY A 14 -15.89 1.81 -8.86
N GLN A 15 -15.76 3.14 -8.95
CA GLN A 15 -15.88 4.02 -7.77
C GLN A 15 -17.31 4.02 -7.20
N GLY A 16 -18.33 3.88 -8.05
CA GLY A 16 -19.73 3.74 -7.61
C GLY A 16 -20.05 2.35 -7.04
N GLU A 17 -19.29 1.33 -7.45
CA GLU A 17 -19.43 -0.06 -6.98
C GLU A 17 -18.69 -0.28 -5.65
N ALA A 18 -17.52 0.35 -5.46
CA ALA A 18 -16.76 0.29 -4.21
C ALA A 18 -17.56 0.77 -2.99
N LEU A 19 -18.41 1.77 -3.17
CA LEU A 19 -19.31 2.29 -2.14
C LEU A 19 -20.46 1.33 -1.78
N LYS A 20 -20.76 0.36 -2.65
CA LYS A 20 -21.87 -0.61 -2.49
C LYS A 20 -21.40 -2.02 -2.12
N ALA A 21 -20.12 -2.32 -2.32
CA ALA A 21 -19.55 -3.64 -2.06
C ALA A 21 -19.52 -3.95 -0.55
N ASN A 22 -19.93 -5.17 -0.18
CA ASN A 22 -19.77 -5.67 1.19
C ASN A 22 -18.32 -6.16 1.38
N VAL A 23 -17.50 -5.31 2.00
CA VAL A 23 -16.07 -5.52 2.27
C VAL A 23 -15.72 -5.30 3.74
N THR A 24 -16.70 -5.43 4.63
CA THR A 24 -16.51 -5.23 6.08
C THR A 24 -15.52 -6.24 6.66
N ASP A 25 -15.59 -7.49 6.21
CA ASP A 25 -14.64 -8.57 6.53
C ASP A 25 -13.18 -8.19 6.19
N ILE A 26 -12.97 -7.51 5.06
CA ILE A 26 -11.64 -7.02 4.67
C ILE A 26 -11.21 -5.86 5.56
N GLY A 27 -12.13 -4.96 5.93
CA GLY A 27 -11.86 -3.88 6.89
C GLY A 27 -11.43 -4.41 8.27
N ASP A 28 -12.15 -5.41 8.77
CA ASP A 28 -11.90 -6.03 10.08
C ASP A 28 -10.54 -6.72 10.14
N SER A 29 -10.01 -7.17 9.01
CA SER A 29 -8.65 -7.74 8.92
C SER A 29 -7.54 -6.72 9.20
N LYS A 30 -7.82 -5.41 9.19
CA LYS A 30 -6.84 -4.33 9.28
C LYS A 30 -5.71 -4.44 8.24
N VAL A 31 -6.04 -4.89 7.02
CA VAL A 31 -5.07 -4.96 5.91
C VAL A 31 -4.64 -3.58 5.41
N LEU A 32 -5.53 -2.60 5.46
CA LEU A 32 -5.30 -1.20 5.10
C LEU A 32 -6.14 -0.31 6.00
N PHE A 33 -5.54 0.69 6.64
CA PHE A 33 -6.25 1.62 7.53
C PHE A 33 -5.51 2.95 7.67
N LYS A 34 -6.23 4.00 8.07
CA LYS A 34 -5.64 5.29 8.45
C LYS A 34 -5.11 5.23 9.90
N SER A 35 -3.95 5.81 10.15
CA SER A 35 -3.36 5.90 11.50
C SER A 35 -2.73 7.27 11.71
N GLY A 36 -3.31 8.13 12.56
CA GLY A 36 -2.70 9.42 12.93
C GLY A 36 -2.26 10.31 11.75
N VAL A 37 -1.22 11.10 11.99
CA VAL A 37 -0.56 12.00 11.02
C VAL A 37 0.96 11.96 11.17
N ASP A 38 1.70 12.31 10.12
CA ASP A 38 3.15 12.50 10.19
C ASP A 38 3.53 13.88 10.75
N PHE A 39 4.84 14.18 10.86
CA PHE A 39 5.33 15.46 11.39
C PHE A 39 4.90 16.68 10.55
N GLU A 40 4.55 16.49 9.27
CA GLU A 40 4.01 17.54 8.40
C GLU A 40 2.47 17.60 8.43
N GLN A 41 1.83 16.94 9.41
CA GLN A 41 0.38 16.86 9.57
C GLN A 41 -0.34 16.18 8.39
N ARG A 42 0.36 15.30 7.66
CA ARG A 42 -0.24 14.53 6.58
C ARG A 42 -0.81 13.22 7.15
N PRO A 43 -2.04 12.83 6.79
CA PRO A 43 -2.59 11.54 7.21
C PRO A 43 -1.67 10.39 6.81
N ILE A 44 -1.48 9.42 7.71
CA ILE A 44 -0.74 8.20 7.41
C ILE A 44 -1.72 7.08 7.10
N VAL A 45 -1.42 6.34 6.04
CA VAL A 45 -2.12 5.10 5.66
C VAL A 45 -1.17 3.94 5.90
N VAL A 46 -1.61 2.97 6.69
CA VAL A 46 -0.85 1.76 6.99
C VAL A 46 -1.43 0.58 6.19
N MET A 47 -0.56 -0.17 5.54
CA MET A 47 -0.88 -1.45 4.90
C MET A 47 -0.06 -2.56 5.55
N VAL A 48 -0.73 -3.65 5.94
CA VAL A 48 -0.11 -4.78 6.63
C VAL A 48 0.02 -5.96 5.68
N GLY A 49 1.25 -6.30 5.29
CA GLY A 49 1.53 -7.33 4.29
C GLY A 49 1.05 -8.73 4.70
N ALA A 50 1.21 -9.12 5.96
CA ALA A 50 0.75 -10.41 6.47
C ALA A 50 -0.78 -10.59 6.38
N HIS A 51 -1.53 -9.49 6.38
CA HIS A 51 -3.00 -9.51 6.22
C HIS A 51 -3.42 -9.44 4.75
N LEU A 52 -2.55 -8.92 3.88
CA LEU A 52 -2.78 -8.85 2.43
C LEU A 52 -2.54 -10.20 1.76
N ASP A 53 -1.51 -10.94 2.17
CA ASP A 53 -1.10 -12.19 1.51
C ASP A 53 -2.24 -13.22 1.40
N PRO A 54 -3.06 -13.47 2.45
CA PRO A 54 -4.20 -14.37 2.36
C PRO A 54 -5.25 -13.94 1.32
N LEU A 55 -5.53 -12.63 1.22
CA LEU A 55 -6.53 -12.07 0.27
C LEU A 55 -6.08 -12.25 -1.18
N VAL A 56 -4.79 -12.09 -1.45
CA VAL A 56 -4.22 -12.30 -2.79
C VAL A 56 -4.27 -13.78 -3.17
N ARG A 57 -4.01 -14.69 -2.22
CA ARG A 57 -4.03 -16.14 -2.46
C ARG A 57 -5.43 -16.72 -2.58
N SER A 58 -6.42 -16.18 -1.87
CA SER A 58 -7.82 -16.64 -1.93
C SER A 58 -8.56 -16.16 -3.18
N GLY A 59 -7.99 -15.23 -3.94
CA GLY A 59 -8.67 -14.61 -5.08
C GLY A 59 -9.55 -13.42 -4.71
N ASP A 60 -9.52 -12.96 -3.45
CA ASP A 60 -10.28 -11.79 -2.97
C ASP A 60 -9.62 -10.45 -3.33
N LEU A 61 -8.66 -10.44 -4.26
CA LEU A 61 -7.95 -9.23 -4.67
C LEU A 61 -8.91 -8.14 -5.17
N GLU A 62 -9.91 -8.49 -5.98
CA GLU A 62 -10.86 -7.50 -6.50
C GLU A 62 -11.65 -6.81 -5.36
N ARG A 63 -12.10 -7.59 -4.37
CA ARG A 63 -12.78 -7.06 -3.18
C ARG A 63 -11.84 -6.18 -2.35
N PHE A 64 -10.56 -6.57 -2.22
CA PHE A 64 -9.55 -5.74 -1.59
C PHE A 64 -9.33 -4.41 -2.34
N LEU A 65 -9.28 -4.42 -3.68
CA LEU A 65 -9.12 -3.21 -4.47
C LEU A 65 -10.32 -2.26 -4.29
N LEU A 66 -11.54 -2.78 -4.27
CA LEU A 66 -12.75 -1.99 -3.98
C LEU A 66 -12.69 -1.38 -2.58
N PHE A 67 -12.28 -2.16 -1.57
CA PHE A 67 -12.05 -1.68 -0.21
C PHE A 67 -10.97 -0.57 -0.19
N ALA A 68 -9.83 -0.80 -0.83
CA ALA A 68 -8.74 0.16 -0.87
C ALA A 68 -9.16 1.48 -1.53
N VAL A 69 -9.92 1.43 -2.64
CA VAL A 69 -10.48 2.64 -3.26
C VAL A 69 -11.39 3.38 -2.28
N ARG A 70 -12.31 2.66 -1.61
CA ARG A 70 -13.24 3.26 -0.65
C ARG A 70 -12.52 3.97 0.50
N GLU A 71 -11.54 3.33 1.11
CA GLU A 71 -10.79 3.89 2.24
C GLU A 71 -9.85 5.03 1.81
N MET A 72 -9.26 4.92 0.61
CA MET A 72 -8.28 5.88 0.12
C MET A 72 -8.91 7.12 -0.51
N GLN A 73 -10.12 7.02 -1.06
CA GLN A 73 -10.80 8.12 -1.76
C GLN A 73 -10.81 9.46 -0.99
N PRO A 74 -11.19 9.51 0.30
CA PRO A 74 -11.13 10.77 1.06
C PRO A 74 -9.71 11.26 1.34
N ILE A 75 -8.72 10.37 1.32
CA ILE A 75 -7.32 10.66 1.67
C ILE A 75 -6.57 11.21 0.47
N VAL A 76 -6.71 10.58 -0.70
CA VAL A 76 -5.97 10.92 -1.94
C VAL A 76 -6.27 12.33 -2.46
N ALA A 77 -7.36 12.95 -1.99
CA ALA A 77 -7.70 14.34 -2.25
C ALA A 77 -6.69 15.35 -1.64
N SER A 78 -5.89 14.91 -0.66
CA SER A 78 -4.90 15.71 0.05
C SER A 78 -3.56 14.97 0.15
N THR A 79 -2.50 15.67 0.53
CA THR A 79 -1.17 15.05 0.66
C THR A 79 -1.13 14.06 1.82
N TYR A 80 -0.53 12.88 1.61
CA TYR A 80 -0.54 11.82 2.61
C TYR A 80 0.75 10.99 2.57
N THR A 81 0.98 10.21 3.62
CA THR A 81 2.12 9.31 3.78
C THR A 81 1.61 7.87 3.87
N MET A 82 2.36 6.92 3.33
CA MET A 82 2.00 5.50 3.38
C MET A 82 3.09 4.70 4.08
N VAL A 83 2.69 3.74 4.90
CA VAL A 83 3.57 2.78 5.59
C VAL A 83 3.12 1.38 5.21
N TYR A 84 4.00 0.59 4.61
CA TYR A 84 3.78 -0.83 4.34
C TYR A 84 4.65 -1.67 5.28
N MET A 85 4.02 -2.50 6.09
CA MET A 85 4.69 -3.40 7.03
C MET A 85 4.84 -4.77 6.40
N HIS A 86 6.08 -5.22 6.20
CA HIS A 86 6.39 -6.47 5.48
C HIS A 86 6.76 -7.64 6.42
N ALA A 87 6.73 -7.45 7.74
CA ALA A 87 7.02 -8.53 8.70
C ALA A 87 6.12 -9.75 8.48
N GLU A 88 6.67 -10.94 8.68
CA GLU A 88 5.99 -12.24 8.54
C GLU A 88 5.36 -12.50 7.15
N VAL A 89 5.81 -11.79 6.11
CA VAL A 89 5.42 -12.07 4.72
C VAL A 89 6.41 -13.04 4.10
N GLY A 90 5.92 -14.17 3.59
CA GLY A 90 6.76 -15.15 2.89
C GLY A 90 7.34 -14.58 1.58
N ASN A 91 8.33 -15.29 1.00
CA ASN A 91 9.03 -14.86 -0.22
C ASN A 91 8.10 -14.56 -1.42
N ASN A 92 6.90 -15.15 -1.45
CA ASN A 92 5.88 -14.83 -2.45
C ASN A 92 4.89 -13.82 -1.88
N SER A 93 5.36 -12.59 -1.65
CA SER A 93 4.56 -11.52 -1.07
C SER A 93 3.41 -11.08 -1.98
N GLY A 94 2.28 -10.71 -1.39
CA GLY A 94 1.15 -10.08 -2.10
C GLY A 94 1.47 -8.82 -2.94
N LEU A 95 2.67 -8.23 -2.84
CA LEU A 95 3.12 -7.11 -3.69
C LEU A 95 3.66 -7.55 -5.07
N SER A 96 2.94 -8.43 -5.76
CA SER A 96 3.29 -8.79 -7.14
C SER A 96 3.21 -7.56 -8.06
N LEU A 97 3.96 -7.55 -9.17
CA LEU A 97 3.88 -6.44 -10.13
C LEU A 97 2.45 -6.19 -10.62
N ASP A 98 1.68 -7.26 -10.79
CA ASP A 98 0.30 -7.19 -11.20
C ASP A 98 -0.58 -6.53 -10.13
N PHE A 99 -0.42 -6.92 -8.86
CA PHE A 99 -1.08 -6.26 -7.72
C PHE A 99 -0.81 -4.76 -7.70
N VAL A 100 0.47 -4.34 -7.77
CA VAL A 100 0.82 -2.92 -7.67
C VAL A 100 0.23 -2.14 -8.84
N ARG A 101 0.22 -2.72 -10.05
CA ARG A 101 -0.42 -2.11 -11.23
C ARG A 101 -1.93 -1.95 -11.06
N GLN A 102 -2.61 -2.99 -10.58
CA GLN A 102 -4.06 -2.96 -10.36
C GLN A 102 -4.44 -1.93 -9.29
N LEU A 103 -3.73 -1.91 -8.15
CA LEU A 103 -3.96 -0.90 -7.10
C LEU A 103 -3.72 0.51 -7.61
N HIS A 104 -2.60 0.75 -8.29
CA HIS A 104 -2.28 2.07 -8.86
C HIS A 104 -3.28 2.51 -9.94
N ALA A 105 -3.85 1.58 -10.70
CA ALA A 105 -4.87 1.87 -11.71
C ALA A 105 -6.27 2.13 -11.09
N ALA A 106 -6.58 1.48 -9.97
CA ALA A 106 -7.86 1.63 -9.28
C ALA A 106 -7.96 2.95 -8.49
N LEU A 107 -6.85 3.44 -7.93
CA LEU A 107 -6.81 4.70 -7.21
C LEU A 107 -6.97 5.91 -8.14
N ASP A 108 -7.52 7.01 -7.61
CA ASP A 108 -7.59 8.29 -8.33
C ASP A 108 -6.18 8.70 -8.78
N PRO A 109 -5.96 9.11 -10.05
CA PRO A 109 -4.65 9.51 -10.56
C PRO A 109 -3.91 10.55 -9.69
N LYS A 110 -4.63 11.39 -8.93
CA LYS A 110 -4.08 12.37 -7.98
C LYS A 110 -3.20 11.73 -6.90
N HIS A 111 -3.49 10.47 -6.53
CA HIS A 111 -2.69 9.66 -5.61
C HIS A 111 -1.17 9.78 -5.87
N LYS A 112 -0.78 9.80 -7.15
CA LYS A 112 0.63 9.84 -7.56
C LYS A 112 1.33 11.10 -7.10
N ASP A 113 0.63 12.24 -7.06
CA ASP A 113 1.20 13.54 -6.69
C ASP A 113 0.97 13.88 -5.21
N THR A 114 -0.10 13.34 -4.61
CA THR A 114 -0.43 13.56 -3.20
C THR A 114 0.29 12.63 -2.24
N LEU A 115 0.69 11.41 -2.65
CA LEU A 115 1.60 10.56 -1.88
C LEU A 115 2.93 11.31 -1.68
N LYS A 116 3.41 11.49 -0.45
CA LYS A 116 4.68 12.19 -0.17
C LYS A 116 5.82 11.25 0.17
N ALA A 117 5.55 10.26 1.02
CA ALA A 117 6.50 9.22 1.36
C ALA A 117 5.80 7.85 1.39
N PHE A 118 6.54 6.82 1.00
CA PHE A 118 6.13 5.42 1.11
C PHE A 118 7.18 4.64 1.88
N TYR A 119 6.98 4.51 3.19
CA TYR A 119 7.87 3.74 4.05
C TYR A 119 7.56 2.26 3.91
N VAL A 120 8.56 1.44 3.60
CA VAL A 120 8.46 -0.01 3.61
C VAL A 120 9.28 -0.51 4.79
N VAL A 121 8.59 -1.07 5.78
CA VAL A 121 9.15 -1.50 7.06
C VAL A 121 9.47 -3.00 7.01
N HIS A 122 10.67 -3.35 7.46
CA HIS A 122 11.28 -4.69 7.38
C HIS A 122 11.29 -5.30 5.97
N PRO A 123 11.77 -4.57 4.94
CA PRO A 123 11.84 -5.10 3.59
C PRO A 123 12.84 -6.27 3.50
N THR A 124 12.41 -7.37 2.87
CA THR A 124 13.34 -8.42 2.48
C THR A 124 14.24 -7.98 1.33
N MET A 125 15.41 -8.60 1.19
CA MET A 125 16.31 -8.36 0.05
C MET A 125 15.60 -8.62 -1.28
N MET A 126 14.74 -9.64 -1.34
CA MET A 126 13.94 -9.96 -2.52
C MET A 126 12.95 -8.84 -2.86
N LEU A 127 12.26 -8.27 -1.85
CA LEU A 127 11.37 -7.13 -2.07
C LEU A 127 12.14 -5.91 -2.61
N LYS A 128 13.30 -5.57 -2.00
CA LYS A 128 14.16 -4.46 -2.46
C LYS A 128 14.59 -4.64 -3.93
N MET A 129 14.94 -5.87 -4.32
CA MET A 129 15.30 -6.19 -5.72
C MET A 129 14.10 -6.07 -6.66
N ALA A 130 12.95 -6.62 -6.27
CA ALA A 130 11.74 -6.59 -7.09
C ALA A 130 11.28 -5.16 -7.37
N THR A 131 11.17 -4.32 -6.33
CA THR A 131 10.76 -2.91 -6.45
C THR A 131 11.77 -2.08 -7.24
N SER A 132 13.08 -2.33 -7.08
CA SER A 132 14.12 -1.68 -7.86
C SER A 132 14.02 -2.06 -9.35
N GLY A 133 13.82 -3.34 -9.65
CA GLY A 133 13.59 -3.81 -11.02
C GLY A 133 12.34 -3.20 -11.65
N MET A 134 11.22 -3.14 -10.90
CA MET A 134 9.98 -2.52 -11.35
C MET A 134 10.16 -1.02 -11.66
N ALA A 135 10.93 -0.31 -10.83
CA ALA A 135 11.25 1.10 -11.03
C ALA A 135 12.13 1.34 -12.26
N MET A 136 13.11 0.46 -12.52
CA MET A 136 14.00 0.54 -13.69
C MET A 136 13.29 0.24 -15.00
N LEU A 137 12.49 -0.83 -15.03
CA LEU A 137 11.79 -1.31 -16.23
C LEU A 137 10.53 -0.50 -16.58
N GLY A 138 10.16 0.48 -15.76
CA GLY A 138 8.99 1.33 -16.01
C GLY A 138 7.70 0.52 -16.01
N ALA A 139 7.51 -0.31 -14.98
CA ALA A 139 6.51 -1.35 -14.96
C ALA A 139 5.05 -0.85 -14.76
N GLY A 140 4.60 0.10 -15.58
CA GLY A 140 3.25 0.68 -15.54
C GLY A 140 3.03 1.75 -14.47
N ILE A 141 4.04 2.00 -13.63
CA ILE A 141 4.02 3.02 -12.56
C ILE A 141 5.15 4.01 -12.81
N SER A 142 4.85 5.30 -12.59
CA SER A 142 5.84 6.34 -12.86
C SER A 142 7.05 6.19 -11.94
N ARG A 143 8.27 6.40 -12.50
CA ARG A 143 9.51 6.47 -11.71
C ARG A 143 9.43 7.48 -10.56
N ARG A 144 8.60 8.53 -10.70
CA ARG A 144 8.36 9.54 -9.66
C ARG A 144 7.72 8.93 -8.41
N VAL A 145 6.81 7.97 -8.55
CA VAL A 145 6.17 7.29 -7.42
C VAL A 145 7.16 6.37 -6.72
N TRP A 146 7.92 5.56 -7.48
CA TRP A 146 8.91 4.65 -6.90
C TRP A 146 10.03 5.36 -6.12
N ARG A 147 10.43 6.58 -6.51
CA ARG A 147 11.39 7.39 -5.74
C ARG A 147 10.89 7.84 -4.37
N LYS A 148 9.60 7.68 -4.07
CA LYS A 148 9.02 7.97 -2.75
C LYS A 148 9.15 6.77 -1.80
N ALA A 149 9.57 5.61 -2.31
CA ALA A 149 9.80 4.43 -1.49
C ALA A 149 11.06 4.62 -0.63
N ILE A 150 10.90 4.45 0.68
CA ILE A 150 11.97 4.55 1.67
C ILE A 150 11.98 3.23 2.43
N TYR A 151 13.10 2.53 2.40
CA TYR A 151 13.25 1.24 3.08
C TYR A 151 13.71 1.46 4.51
N ILE A 152 12.96 0.89 5.44
CA ILE A 152 13.15 1.03 6.87
C ILE A 152 13.39 -0.36 7.45
N ASP A 153 14.64 -0.65 7.80
CA ASP A 153 15.03 -1.97 8.31
C ASP A 153 14.68 -2.12 9.80
N LYS A 154 14.63 -1.01 10.55
CA LYS A 154 14.32 -0.95 11.99
C LYS A 154 13.20 0.04 12.31
N LEU A 155 12.38 -0.28 13.31
CA LEU A 155 11.31 0.63 13.75
C LEU A 155 11.86 1.95 14.31
N ASP A 156 13.04 1.96 14.91
CA ASP A 156 13.68 3.20 15.39
C ASP A 156 13.91 4.21 14.26
N ASP A 157 14.29 3.75 13.07
CA ASP A 157 14.44 4.61 11.88
C ASP A 157 13.09 5.14 11.38
N LEU A 158 12.02 4.36 11.54
CA LEU A 158 10.66 4.83 11.27
C LEU A 158 10.29 5.96 12.24
N PHE A 159 10.65 5.81 13.52
CA PHE A 159 10.29 6.77 14.56
C PHE A 159 11.04 8.10 14.47
N ALA A 160 12.17 8.12 13.76
CA ALA A 160 12.80 9.37 13.35
C ALA A 160 11.96 10.16 12.32
N CYS A 161 11.04 9.50 11.61
CA CYS A 161 10.21 10.08 10.55
C CYS A 161 8.74 10.28 10.95
N ILE A 162 8.23 9.47 11.87
CA ILE A 162 6.83 9.47 12.33
C ILE A 162 6.79 9.20 13.84
N SER A 163 6.06 10.00 14.61
CA SER A 163 5.92 9.73 16.05
C SER A 163 5.23 8.38 16.31
N PRO A 164 5.75 7.53 17.21
CA PRO A 164 5.23 6.18 17.45
C PRO A 164 3.77 6.21 17.91
N GLU A 165 3.33 7.26 18.62
CA GLU A 165 1.95 7.44 19.09
C GLU A 165 0.95 7.63 17.94
N GLN A 166 1.42 7.97 16.74
CA GLN A 166 0.60 8.13 15.54
C GLN A 166 0.38 6.81 14.78
N LEU A 167 1.10 5.75 15.13
CA LEU A 167 1.08 4.48 14.43
C LEU A 167 0.52 3.35 15.29
N TYR A 168 -0.50 2.66 14.78
CA TYR A 168 -0.81 1.31 15.23
C TYR A 168 0.12 0.31 14.52
N ILE A 169 0.99 -0.34 15.29
CA ILE A 169 1.92 -1.36 14.80
C ILE A 169 1.52 -2.71 15.41
N PRO A 170 1.16 -3.74 14.61
CA PRO A 170 0.82 -5.06 15.11
C PRO A 170 1.98 -5.72 15.89
N ASP A 171 1.67 -6.51 16.91
CA ASP A 171 2.66 -7.15 17.80
C ASP A 171 3.72 -7.98 17.05
N PHE A 172 3.31 -8.72 16.02
CA PHE A 172 4.24 -9.54 15.23
C PHE A 172 5.29 -8.70 14.49
N VAL A 173 5.01 -7.42 14.18
CA VAL A 173 5.98 -6.51 13.57
C VAL A 173 7.04 -6.13 14.60
N TRP A 174 6.64 -5.89 15.86
CA TRP A 174 7.58 -5.67 16.96
C TRP A 174 8.42 -6.90 17.26
N ASP A 175 7.82 -8.09 17.24
CA ASP A 175 8.54 -9.34 17.45
C ASP A 175 9.60 -9.57 16.34
N HIS A 176 9.23 -9.26 15.09
CA HIS A 176 10.17 -9.30 13.96
C HIS A 176 11.32 -8.30 14.13
N ASP A 177 11.03 -7.04 14.48
CA ASP A 177 12.06 -6.01 14.72
C ASP A 177 13.08 -6.45 15.79
N ARG A 178 12.59 -7.02 16.91
CA ARG A 178 13.45 -7.57 17.98
C ARG A 178 14.30 -8.73 17.48
N SER A 179 13.77 -9.61 16.65
CA SER A 179 14.51 -10.74 16.09
C SER A 179 15.70 -10.29 15.25
N LEU A 180 15.56 -9.17 14.54
CA LEU A 180 16.62 -8.56 13.74
C LEU A 180 17.69 -7.85 14.59
N THR A 181 17.41 -7.50 15.85
CA THR A 181 18.36 -6.80 16.74
C THR A 181 19.27 -7.78 17.47
N ASN A 182 18.83 -9.04 17.59
CA ASN A 182 19.57 -10.12 18.23
C ASN A 182 20.47 -10.90 17.26
N MET A 183 20.65 -10.42 16.02
CA MET A 183 21.57 -10.95 15.01
C MET A 183 22.80 -10.06 14.88
#